data_AF-A0A953RXL7-F1
#
_entry.id   AF-A0A953RXL7-F1
#
_cell.length_a   1.000
_cell.length_b   1.000
_cell.length_c   1.000
_cell.angle_alpha   90.00
_cell.angle_beta   90.00
_cell.angle_gamma   90.00
#
_symmetry.space_group_name_H-M   'P 1'
#
loop_
_entity.id
_entity.type
_entity.pdbx_description
1 polymer ?
#
loop_
_entity_poly.entity_id
_entity_poly.type
_entity_poly.pdbx_seq_one_letter_code
_entity_poly.pdbx_strand_id
1 'polypeptide(L)' 'MTKVTLHYDLERKLTEEEDYTRIAAIHSVYGMVRVQLAPSLDKITVDYDASRLMKKDVEAALGRYGIPLAQRTAALVG' A
#
# COMPACT_ATOMS: atom_id res chain seq x y z
N MET A 1 5.51 18.18 -8.96
CA MET A 1 4.85 16.96 -8.45
C MET A 1 5.71 15.78 -8.88
N THR A 2 6.31 15.06 -7.93
CA THR A 2 7.25 13.97 -8.25
C THR A 2 6.56 12.66 -7.92
N LYS A 3 6.02 11.99 -8.94
CA LYS A 3 5.30 10.73 -8.75
C LYS A 3 6.30 9.58 -8.56
N VAL A 4 6.10 8.79 -7.51
CA VAL A 4 6.81 7.53 -7.27
C VAL A 4 5.80 6.40 -7.22
N THR A 5 6.14 5.27 -7.84
CA THR A 5 5.33 4.05 -7.86
C THR A 5 6.01 2.99 -7.02
N LEU A 6 5.26 2.35 -6.13
CA LEU A 6 5.69 1.22 -5.32
C LEU A 6 4.78 0.02 -5.56
N HIS A 7 5.36 -1.17 -5.45
CA HIS A 7 4.65 -2.43 -5.57
C HIS A 7 4.87 -3.23 -4.29
N TYR A 8 3.78 -3.78 -3.75
CA TYR A 8 3.79 -4.59 -2.54
C TYR A 8 3.08 -5.91 -2.79
N ASP A 9 3.66 -6.98 -2.27
CA ASP A 9 2.95 -8.23 -2.02
C ASP A 9 2.12 -8.10 -0.73
N LEU A 10 1.01 -8.82 -0.67
CA LEU A 10 0.12 -8.87 0.48
C LEU A 10 0.26 -10.20 1.21
N GLU A 11 0.07 -10.22 2.53
CA GLU A 11 0.12 -11.46 3.34
C GLU A 11 -1.01 -12.42 2.99
N ARG A 12 -2.15 -11.87 2.56
CA ARG A 12 -3.30 -12.63 2.09
C ARG A 12 -3.96 -11.92 0.92
N LYS A 13 -4.76 -12.68 0.16
CA LYS A 13 -5.64 -12.09 -0.84
C LYS A 13 -6.71 -11.22 -0.18
N LEU A 14 -7.04 -10.10 -0.81
CA LEU A 14 -8.11 -9.20 -0.38
C LEU A 14 -9.42 -9.60 -1.06
N THR A 15 -10.19 -10.45 -0.40
CA THR A 15 -11.44 -11.02 -0.94
C THR A 15 -12.68 -10.56 -0.19
N GLU A 16 -12.50 -9.94 0.99
CA GLU A 16 -13.61 -9.54 1.84
C GLU A 16 -14.08 -8.12 1.46
N GLU A 17 -15.37 -7.84 1.61
CA GLU A 17 -15.95 -6.53 1.30
C GLU A 17 -15.25 -5.38 2.05
N GLU A 18 -14.93 -5.61 3.32
CA GLU A 18 -14.21 -4.64 4.15
C GLU A 18 -12.82 -4.28 3.60
N ASP A 19 -12.14 -5.19 2.91
CA ASP A 19 -10.83 -4.93 2.32
C ASP A 19 -10.94 -3.85 1.22
N TYR A 20 -12.01 -3.89 0.42
CA TYR A 20 -12.25 -2.90 -0.63
C TYR A 20 -12.60 -1.53 -0.05
N THR A 21 -13.38 -1.48 1.03
CA THR A 21 -13.67 -0.24 1.75
C THR A 21 -12.40 0.37 2.35
N ARG A 22 -11.50 -0.46 2.90
CA ARG A 22 -10.18 -0.02 3.40
C ARG A 22 -9.34 0.57 2.28
N ILE A 23 -9.29 -0.06 1.11
CA ILE A 23 -8.57 0.47 -0.06
C ILE A 23 -9.11 1.83 -0.47
N ALA A 24 -10.44 1.97 -0.57
CA ALA A 24 -11.07 3.24 -0.93
C ALA A 24 -10.73 4.36 0.05
N ALA A 25 -10.68 4.06 1.35
CA ALA A 25 -10.37 5.03 2.39
C ALA A 25 -8.94 5.59 2.31
N ILE A 26 -7.97 4.85 1.75
CA ILE A 26 -6.58 5.32 1.61
C ILE A 26 -6.47 6.53 0.68
N HIS A 27 -7.38 6.66 -0.30
CA HIS A 27 -7.40 7.81 -1.20
C HIS A 27 -7.69 9.14 -0.49
N SER A 28 -8.12 9.11 0.78
CA SER A 28 -8.24 10.32 1.61
C SER A 28 -6.90 10.86 2.13
N VAL A 29 -5.82 10.07 2.05
CA VAL A 29 -4.49 10.48 2.53
C VAL A 29 -3.86 11.47 1.56
N TYR A 30 -3.58 12.67 2.05
CA TYR A 30 -2.94 13.70 1.24
C TYR A 30 -1.56 13.25 0.74
N GLY A 31 -1.38 13.26 -0.59
CA GLY A 31 -0.16 12.80 -1.25
C GLY A 31 -0.23 11.36 -1.77
N MET A 32 -1.26 10.56 -1.41
CA MET A 32 -1.60 9.33 -2.12
C MET A 32 -2.30 9.68 -3.42
N VAL A 33 -1.80 9.16 -4.53
CA VAL A 33 -2.34 9.45 -5.88
C VAL A 33 -3.19 8.28 -6.36
N ARG A 34 -2.70 7.06 -6.20
CA ARG A 34 -3.40 5.84 -6.64
C ARG A 34 -3.07 4.68 -5.71
N VAL A 35 -4.08 3.87 -5.37
CA VAL A 35 -3.92 2.56 -4.75
C VAL A 35 -4.71 1.56 -5.59
N GLN A 36 -4.03 0.61 -6.22
CA GLN A 36 -4.64 -0.32 -7.17
C GLN A 36 -4.34 -1.75 -6.74
N LEU A 37 -5.39 -2.52 -6.48
CA LEU A 37 -5.31 -3.97 -6.29
C LEU A 37 -5.07 -4.66 -7.64
N ALA A 38 -4.12 -5.60 -7.68
CA ALA A 38 -3.88 -6.44 -8.84
C ALA A 38 -5.03 -7.45 -9.04
N PRO A 39 -5.30 -7.91 -10.28
CA PRO A 39 -6.35 -8.91 -10.54
C PRO A 39 -6.20 -10.22 -9.75
N SER A 40 -4.96 -10.56 -9.35
CA SER A 40 -4.65 -11.73 -8.51
C SER A 40 -5.02 -11.56 -7.03
N LEU A 41 -5.39 -10.34 -6.63
CA LEU A 41 -5.83 -9.93 -5.28
C LEU A 41 -4.75 -10.02 -4.18
N ASP A 42 -3.51 -10.36 -4.51
CA ASP A 42 -2.38 -10.58 -3.60
C ASP A 42 -1.27 -9.53 -3.72
N LYS A 43 -1.47 -8.50 -4.57
CA LYS A 43 -0.51 -7.42 -4.79
C LYS A 43 -1.21 -6.09 -4.90
N ILE A 44 -0.57 -5.03 -4.43
CA ILE A 44 -1.03 -3.65 -4.65
C ILE A 44 0.06 -2.81 -5.33
N THR A 45 -0.39 -1.89 -6.17
CA THR A 45 0.44 -0.81 -6.70
C THR A 45 0.00 0.51 -6.08
N VAL A 46 0.96 1.26 -5.56
CA VAL A 46 0.71 2.56 -4.95
C VAL A 46 1.51 3.63 -5.69
N ASP A 47 0.83 4.67 -6.15
CA ASP A 47 1.47 5.89 -6.62
C ASP A 47 1.32 6.98 -5.56
N TYR A 48 2.41 7.68 -5.23
CA TYR A 48 2.38 8.80 -4.30
C TYR A 48 3.26 9.97 -4.78
N ASP A 49 3.01 11.16 -4.24
CA ASP A 49 3.82 12.35 -4.49
C ASP A 49 4.97 12.45 -3.48
N ALA A 50 6.19 12.25 -3.96
CA ALA A 50 7.41 12.29 -3.15
C ALA A 50 7.76 13.68 -2.64
N SER A 51 7.05 14.73 -3.06
CA SER A 51 7.16 16.04 -2.42
C SER A 51 6.37 16.13 -1.11
N ARG A 52 5.56 15.11 -0.77
CA ARG A 52 4.62 15.11 0.37
C ARG A 52 4.80 13.94 1.30
N LEU A 53 5.09 12.76 0.74
CA LEU A 53 5.23 11.53 1.51
C LEU A 53 6.60 10.90 1.25
N MET A 54 7.10 10.16 2.23
CA MET A 54 8.17 9.19 2.07
C MET A 54 7.58 7.79 1.94
N LYS A 55 8.38 6.82 1.45
CA LYS A 55 7.99 5.41 1.39
C LYS A 55 7.46 4.88 2.74
N LYS A 56 8.11 5.21 3.85
CA LYS A 56 7.67 4.79 5.20
C LYS A 56 6.29 5.35 5.58
N ASP A 57 5.94 6.55 5.12
CA ASP A 57 4.64 7.17 5.40
C ASP A 57 3.53 6.45 4.61
N VAL A 58 3.85 6.01 3.39
CA VAL A 58 2.99 5.15 2.57
C VAL A 58 2.75 3.81 3.27
N GLU A 59 3.79 3.14 3.73
CA GLU A 59 3.67 1.86 4.46
C GLU A 59 2.89 2.02 5.77
N ALA A 60 3.14 3.08 6.53
CA ALA A 60 2.41 3.40 7.75
C ALA A 60 0.92 3.68 7.48
N ALA A 61 0.60 4.40 6.41
CA ALA A 61 -0.79 4.62 5.99
C ALA A 61 -1.46 3.30 5.62
N LEU A 62 -0.83 2.46 4.79
CA LEU A 62 -1.35 1.15 4.42
C LEU A 62 -1.66 0.29 5.66
N GLY A 63 -0.73 0.23 6.62
CA GLY A 63 -0.94 -0.46 7.89
C GLY A 63 -2.07 0.14 8.73
N ARG A 64 -2.16 1.48 8.82
CA ARG A 64 -3.23 2.17 9.56
C ARG A 64 -4.63 1.89 9.01
N TYR A 65 -4.76 1.73 7.69
CA TYR A 65 -6.01 1.35 7.04
C TYR A 65 -6.23 -0.17 6.98
N GLY A 66 -5.37 -0.96 7.62
CA GLY A 66 -5.54 -2.41 7.74
C GLY A 66 -5.20 -3.19 6.48
N ILE A 67 -4.34 -2.65 5.60
CA ILE A 67 -3.84 -3.39 4.44
C ILE A 67 -2.68 -4.30 4.89
N PRO A 68 -2.81 -5.64 4.75
CA PRO A 68 -1.83 -6.59 5.24
C PRO A 68 -0.67 -6.72 4.24
N LEU A 69 0.31 -5.82 4.31
CA LEU A 69 1.51 -5.90 3.49
C LEU A 69 2.33 -7.11 3.92
N ALA A 70 2.76 -7.94 2.95
CA ALA A 70 3.72 -8.99 3.23
C ALA A 70 4.98 -8.35 3.81
N GLN A 71 5.29 -8.64 5.07
CA GLN A 71 6.60 -8.28 5.59
C GLN A 71 7.63 -8.94 4.68
N ARG A 72 8.40 -8.12 3.96
CA ARG A 72 9.68 -8.58 3.47
C ARG A 72 10.48 -8.82 4.74
N THR A 73 10.58 -10.07 5.16
CA THR A 73 11.50 -10.50 6.20
C THR A 73 12.82 -9.90 5.77
N ALA A 74 13.29 -8.86 6.47
CA ALA A 74 14.65 -8.43 6.31
C ALA A 74 15.45 -9.67 6.64
N ALA A 75 16.08 -10.28 5.64
CA ALA A 75 17.08 -11.28 5.89
C ALA A 75 18.08 -10.60 6.83
N LEU A 76 17.99 -10.93 8.12
CA LEU A 76 19.05 -10.71 9.08
C LEU A 76 20.20 -11.58 8.57
N VAL A 77 20.96 -11.02 7.63
CA VAL A 77 22.28 -11.55 7.29
C VAL A 77 23.20 -10.94 8.34
N GLY A 78 23.68 -11.83 9.22
CA GLY A 78 24.62 -11.52 10.29
C GLY A 78 26.04 -11.26 9.80
#